data_AF-A0A7Y2WZ01-F1
#
_entry.id   AF-A0A7Y2WZ01-F1
#
_cell.length_a   1.000
_cell.length_b   1.000
_cell.length_c   1.000
_cell.angle_alpha   90.00
_cell.angle_beta   90.00
_cell.angle_gamma   90.00
#
_symmetry.space_group_name_H-M   'P 1'
#
loop_
_entity.id
_entity.type
_entity.pdbx_description
1 polymer ?
#
loop_
_entity_poly.entity_id
_entity_poly.type
_entity_poly.pdbx_seq_one_letter_code
_entity_poly.pdbx_strand_id
1 'polypeptide(L)'
;MTNPYQPSSDDLEHLMRIGAIKLERTAGVSTWEALPSSRHQMVVDQIRATITATSGGAATCGCHHLADVAVRFPDGSLKRP
;
A
#
# COMPACT_ATOMS: atom_id res chain seq x y z
N MET A 1 -28.67 10.02 -8.26
CA MET A 1 -28.38 11.10 -7.29
C MET A 1 -26.89 11.09 -7.01
N THR A 2 -26.18 12.14 -7.38
CA THR A 2 -24.74 12.26 -7.14
C THR A 2 -24.53 12.67 -5.68
N ASN A 3 -23.71 11.94 -4.93
CA ASN A 3 -23.41 12.29 -3.53
C ASN A 3 -22.60 13.60 -3.52
N PRO A 4 -23.12 14.72 -2.96
CA PRO A 4 -22.42 16.00 -2.94
C PRO A 4 -21.16 15.99 -2.05
N TYR A 5 -20.99 14.94 -1.23
CA TYR A 5 -19.82 14.75 -0.36
C TYR A 5 -18.84 13.72 -0.91
N GLN A 6 -18.94 13.33 -2.18
CA GLN A 6 -17.98 12.41 -2.78
C GLN A 6 -16.61 13.10 -2.90
N PRO A 7 -15.57 12.66 -2.17
CA PRO A 7 -14.26 13.30 -2.22
C PRO A 7 -13.64 13.11 -3.60
N SER A 8 -12.91 14.11 -4.08
CA SER A 8 -12.17 14.00 -5.34
C SER A 8 -10.99 13.02 -5.19
N SER A 9 -10.43 12.56 -6.31
CA SER A 9 -9.22 11.73 -6.26
C SER A 9 -8.06 12.46 -5.59
N ASP A 10 -7.92 13.76 -5.84
CA ASP A 10 -6.84 14.58 -5.29
C ASP A 10 -6.99 14.76 -3.77
N ASP A 11 -8.22 14.91 -3.27
CA ASP A 11 -8.50 14.99 -1.82
C ASP A 11 -8.12 13.68 -1.12
N LEU A 12 -8.51 12.54 -1.69
CA LEU A 12 -8.17 11.23 -1.14
C LEU A 12 -6.65 11.01 -1.13
N GLU A 13 -5.97 11.38 -2.21
CA GLU A 13 -4.51 11.28 -2.31
C GLU A 13 -3.81 12.18 -1.28
N HIS A 14 -4.31 13.40 -1.07
CA HIS A 14 -3.78 14.30 -0.04
C HIS A 14 -3.91 13.69 1.36
N LEU A 15 -5.11 13.19 1.71
CA LEU A 15 -5.38 12.57 3.01
C LEU A 15 -4.52 11.32 3.24
N MET A 16 -4.30 10.50 2.21
CA MET A 16 -3.40 9.36 2.28
C MET A 16 -1.95 9.79 2.51
N ARG A 17 -1.49 10.85 1.83
CA ARG A 17 -0.13 11.36 1.94
C ARG A 17 0.20 11.88 3.34
N ILE A 18 -0.76 12.53 4.01
CA ILE A 18 -0.60 13.00 5.39
C ILE A 18 -0.90 11.91 6.43
N GLY A 19 -1.28 10.70 6.00
CA GLY A 19 -1.60 9.58 6.89
C GLY A 19 -2.94 9.73 7.62
N ALA A 20 -3.82 10.62 7.18
CA ALA A 20 -5.15 10.81 7.78
C ALA A 20 -6.10 9.65 7.49
N ILE A 21 -5.88 8.94 6.36
CA ILE A 21 -6.66 7.77 5.96
C ILE A 21 -5.76 6.68 5.39
N LYS A 22 -6.24 5.43 5.43
CA LYS A 22 -5.67 4.30 4.70
C LYS A 22 -6.71 3.74 3.73
N LEU A 23 -6.36 3.78 2.45
CA LEU A 23 -7.20 3.33 1.33
C LEU A 23 -6.33 2.57 0.34
N GLU A 24 -6.91 1.58 -0.33
CA GLU A 24 -6.39 1.03 -1.57
C GLU A 24 -7.27 1.53 -2.74
N ARG A 25 -6.67 1.78 -3.90
CA ARG A 25 -7.42 2.09 -5.14
C ARG A 25 -7.02 1.13 -6.25
N THR A 26 -7.99 0.33 -6.70
CA THR A 26 -7.84 -0.64 -7.78
C THR A 26 -8.80 -0.34 -8.90
N ALA A 27 -8.30 -0.15 -10.13
CA ALA A 27 -9.13 0.14 -11.32
C ALA A 27 -10.14 1.29 -11.10
N GLY A 28 -9.73 2.33 -10.37
CA GLY A 28 -10.59 3.47 -10.07
C GLY A 28 -11.49 3.30 -8.85
N VAL A 29 -11.62 2.10 -8.28
CA VAL A 29 -12.44 1.81 -7.09
C VAL A 29 -11.60 1.95 -5.82
N SER A 30 -12.02 2.82 -4.91
CA SER A 30 -11.39 2.99 -3.59
C SER A 30 -12.01 2.04 -2.57
N THR A 31 -11.16 1.25 -1.91
CA THR A 31 -11.54 0.30 -0.86
C THR A 31 -10.90 0.74 0.45
N TRP A 32 -11.71 0.82 1.51
CA TRP A 32 -11.22 1.03 2.86
C TRP A 32 -10.54 -0.21 3.39
N GLU A 33 -9.31 -0.04 3.86
CA GLU A 33 -8.60 -1.10 4.56
C GLU A 33 -8.77 -0.93 6.07
N ALA A 34 -8.96 -2.05 6.75
CA ALA A 34 -8.88 -2.07 8.21
C ALA A 34 -7.45 -1.72 8.64
N LEU A 35 -7.31 -0.84 9.64
CA LEU A 35 -6.00 -0.56 10.21
C LEU A 35 -5.43 -1.86 10.82
N PRO A 36 -4.20 -2.27 10.46
CA PRO A 36 -3.62 -3.51 10.95
C PRO A 36 -3.44 -3.44 12.47
N SER A 37 -3.99 -4.42 13.18
CA SER A 37 -3.77 -4.58 14.62
C SER A 37 -2.33 -4.98 14.93
N SER A 38 -1.92 -4.88 16.20
CA SER A 38 -0.59 -5.31 16.64
C SER A 38 -0.27 -6.76 16.25
N ARG A 39 -1.25 -7.67 16.37
CA ARG A 39 -1.09 -9.07 15.94
C ARG A 39 -0.81 -9.19 14.45
N HIS A 40 -1.44 -8.37 13.62
CA HIS A 40 -1.16 -8.37 12.18
C HIS A 40 0.27 -7.92 11.91
N GLN A 41 0.74 -6.87 12.58
CA GLN A 41 2.11 -6.37 12.42
C GLN A 41 3.17 -7.39 12.84
N MET A 42 2.94 -8.13 13.93
CA MET A 42 3.85 -9.21 14.35
C MET A 42 4.02 -10.29 13.27
N VAL A 43 2.94 -10.64 12.56
CA VAL A 43 3.00 -11.61 11.45
C VAL A 43 3.75 -11.02 10.25
N VAL A 44 3.54 -9.74 9.93
CA VAL A 44 4.28 -9.04 8.87
C VAL A 44 5.78 -9.06 9.15
N ASP A 45 6.18 -8.74 10.39
CA ASP A 45 7.59 -8.76 10.79
C ASP A 45 8.20 -10.17 10.71
N GLN A 46 7.44 -11.19 11.12
CA GLN A 46 7.87 -12.58 10.96
C GLN A 46 8.10 -12.94 9.50
N ILE A 47 7.18 -12.59 8.59
CA ILE A 47 7.33 -12.83 7.15
C ILE A 47 8.59 -12.13 6.63
N ARG A 48 8.76 -10.84 6.93
CA ARG A 48 9.92 -10.04 6.49
C ARG A 48 11.25 -10.64 6.93
N ALA A 49 11.33 -11.15 8.16
CA ALA A 49 12.54 -11.79 8.68
C ALA A 49 12.91 -13.09 7.94
N THR A 50 11.96 -13.72 7.25
CA THR A 50 12.19 -14.99 6.53
C THR A 50 12.47 -14.83 5.04
N ILE A 51 12.29 -13.65 4.46
CA ILE A 51 12.54 -13.45 3.03
C ILE A 51 14.04 -13.38 2.77
N THR A 52 14.55 -14.27 1.93
CA THR A 52 15.96 -14.32 1.52
C THR A 52 16.09 -14.06 0.03
N ALA A 53 17.18 -13.40 -0.37
CA ALA A 53 17.49 -13.22 -1.79
C ALA A 53 17.79 -14.57 -2.43
N THR A 54 17.19 -14.85 -3.59
CA THR A 54 17.54 -16.04 -4.36
C THR A 54 18.94 -15.87 -4.94
N SER A 55 19.84 -16.79 -4.60
CA SER A 55 21.22 -16.80 -5.10
C SER A 55 21.23 -17.02 -6.62
N GLY A 56 21.79 -16.08 -7.39
CA GLY A 56 22.04 -16.25 -8.83
C GLY A 56 21.60 -15.10 -9.75
N GLY A 57 20.87 -14.10 -9.25
CA GLY A 57 20.56 -12.90 -10.04
C GLY A 57 21.76 -11.95 -10.10
N ALA A 58 22.17 -11.56 -11.32
CA ALA A 58 23.23 -10.57 -11.53
C ALA A 58 22.99 -9.31 -10.66
N ALA A 59 24.07 -8.70 -10.16
CA ALA A 59 24.11 -7.61 -9.19
C ALA A 59 23.53 -6.25 -9.66
N THR A 60 22.52 -6.27 -10.52
CA THR A 60 21.91 -5.06 -11.12
C THR A 60 20.70 -4.55 -10.33
N CYS A 61 20.10 -5.36 -9.45
CA CYS A 61 18.92 -4.98 -8.66
C CYS A 61 19.06 -5.40 -7.18
N GLY A 62 18.57 -4.57 -6.25
CA GLY A 62 18.47 -4.87 -4.83
C GLY A 62 17.09 -5.41 -4.43
N CYS A 63 17.04 -6.33 -3.45
CA CYS A 63 15.80 -6.78 -2.82
C CYS A 63 15.45 -5.88 -1.63
N HIS A 64 14.26 -5.29 -1.62
CA HIS A 64 13.78 -4.42 -0.54
C HIS A 64 12.41 -4.88 -0.04
N HIS A 65 12.18 -4.77 1.27
CA HIS A 65 10.89 -5.04 1.90
C HIS A 65 10.26 -3.75 2.39
N LEU A 66 9.03 -3.49 1.96
CA LEU A 66 8.22 -2.37 2.40
C LEU A 66 6.95 -2.95 3.04
N ALA A 67 6.51 -2.38 4.15
CA ALA A 67 5.28 -2.76 4.83
C ALA A 67 4.52 -1.49 5.20
N ASP A 68 3.18 -1.53 5.09
CA ASP A 68 2.29 -0.41 5.43
C ASP A 68 2.61 0.88 4.64
N VAL A 69 3.06 0.74 3.40
CA VAL A 69 3.32 1.87 2.47
C VAL A 69 2.25 1.95 1.39
N ALA A 70 2.07 3.13 0.79
CA ALA A 70 1.29 3.26 -0.44
C ALA A 70 2.22 3.21 -1.65
N VAL A 71 1.93 2.34 -2.62
CA VAL A 71 2.68 2.17 -3.86
C VAL A 71 1.81 2.53 -5.05
N ARG A 72 2.25 3.51 -5.86
CA ARG A 72 1.58 3.87 -7.11
C ARG A 72 2.20 3.10 -8.27
N PHE A 73 1.35 2.49 -9.09
CA PHE A 73 1.75 1.77 -10.29
C PHE A 73 1.50 2.59 -11.56
N PRO A 74 2.17 2.26 -12.69
CA PRO A 74 1.99 2.97 -13.96
C PRO A 74 0.55 2.94 -14.51
N ASP A 75 -0.25 1.95 -14.12
CA ASP A 75 -1.67 1.84 -14.48
C ASP A 75 -2.58 2.78 -13.67
N GLY A 76 -2.00 3.60 -12.79
CA GLY A 76 -2.71 4.52 -11.91
C GLY A 76 -3.29 3.87 -10.66
N SER A 77 -3.09 2.56 -10.45
CA SER A 77 -3.49 1.90 -9.21
C SER A 77 -2.61 2.34 -8.04
N LEU A 78 -3.21 2.37 -6.86
CA LEU A 78 -2.55 2.72 -5.60
C LEU A 78 -2.78 1.59 -4.63
N LYS A 79 -1.74 0.79 -4.38
CA LYS A 79 -1.81 -0.43 -3.57
C LYS A 79 -1.13 -0.22 -2.24
N ARG A 80 -1.56 -1.01 -1.25
CA ARG A 80 -0.92 -1.06 0.07
C ARG A 80 -0.52 -2.51 0.39
N PRO A 81 0.72 -2.91 0.04
CA PRO A 81 1.21 -4.27 0.30
C PRO A 81 1.47 -4.56 1.79
#